data_AF-A0A6D0IN45-F1
#
_entry.id   AF-A0A6D0IN45-F1
#
_cell.length_a   1.000
_cell.length_b   1.000
_cell.length_c   1.000
_cell.angle_alpha   90.00
_cell.angle_beta   90.00
_cell.angle_gamma   90.00
#
_symmetry.space_group_name_H-M   'P 1'
#
loop_
_entity.id
_entity.type
_entity.pdbx_description
1 polymer ?
#
loop_
_entity_poly.entity_id
_entity_poly.type
_entity_poly.pdbx_seq_one_letter_code
_entity_poly.pdbx_strand_id
1 'polypeptide(L)'
;GWDDPRMPTISGLRRRGYTAASIREFCKRIGVTKQDNTIEMASLESCIREDLNENAPRAMAVIDPVKLVIENYQGEGEMVTMPNHPNKPEMGSRQVPFSGEIWIDRADFREEANKQYKRLVLGKEVRLRNAYVIKAERVEKDAEGNITTIFCTYDADTLSKDPADGRKVKGVIHWVSA
;
A
#
# COMPACT_ATOMS: atom_id res chain seq x y z
N GLY A 1 -19.26 -14.07 -17.63
CA GLY A 1 -20.69 -13.84 -17.91
C GLY A 1 -20.95 -12.37 -18.13
N TRP A 2 -22.21 -11.93 -18.19
CA TRP A 2 -22.57 -10.50 -18.36
C TRP A 2 -22.23 -9.62 -17.15
N ASP A 3 -21.95 -10.23 -16.01
CA ASP A 3 -21.53 -9.61 -14.75
C ASP A 3 -20.00 -9.58 -14.57
N ASP A 4 -19.22 -9.99 -15.57
CA ASP A 4 -17.76 -10.00 -15.51
C ASP A 4 -17.22 -8.57 -15.23
N PRO A 5 -16.30 -8.38 -14.26
CA PRO A 5 -15.75 -7.05 -13.94
C PRO A 5 -15.11 -6.31 -15.11
N ARG A 6 -14.69 -7.03 -16.16
CA ARG A 6 -14.09 -6.44 -17.36
C ARG A 6 -15.13 -5.89 -18.33
N MET A 7 -16.40 -6.24 -18.16
CA MET A 7 -17.49 -5.78 -19.04
C MET A 7 -18.00 -4.40 -18.60
N PRO A 8 -18.29 -3.48 -19.55
CA PRO A 8 -18.82 -2.14 -19.24
C PRO A 8 -20.34 -2.16 -18.97
N THR A 9 -20.87 -3.30 -18.50
CA THR A 9 -22.27 -3.44 -18.10
C THR A 9 -22.45 -2.94 -16.68
N ILE A 10 -23.66 -2.51 -16.32
CA ILE A 10 -23.93 -2.08 -14.94
C ILE A 10 -23.65 -3.20 -13.92
N SER A 11 -23.97 -4.45 -14.28
CA SER A 11 -23.63 -5.63 -13.47
C SER A 11 -22.12 -5.84 -13.33
N GLY A 12 -21.37 -5.70 -14.43
CA GLY A 12 -19.91 -5.82 -14.44
C GLY A 12 -19.23 -4.73 -13.62
N LEU A 13 -19.61 -3.46 -13.81
CA LEU A 13 -19.10 -2.32 -13.06
C LEU A 13 -19.39 -2.43 -11.57
N ARG A 14 -20.62 -2.85 -11.20
CA ARG A 14 -20.97 -3.12 -9.79
C ARG A 14 -20.09 -4.22 -9.20
N ARG A 15 -19.86 -5.32 -9.92
CA ARG A 15 -18.98 -6.42 -9.46
C ARG A 15 -17.51 -6.00 -9.40
N ARG A 16 -17.05 -5.11 -10.29
CA ARG A 16 -15.71 -4.51 -10.28
C ARG A 16 -15.47 -3.60 -9.07
N GLY A 17 -16.53 -3.11 -8.42
CA GLY A 17 -16.46 -2.24 -7.25
C GLY A 17 -16.74 -0.77 -7.54
N TYR A 18 -17.29 -0.44 -8.72
CA TYR A 18 -17.79 0.92 -8.95
C TYR A 18 -18.98 1.21 -8.04
N THR A 19 -18.96 2.37 -7.40
CA THR A 19 -20.07 2.85 -6.60
C THR A 19 -21.14 3.47 -7.50
N ALA A 20 -22.40 3.37 -7.10
CA ALA A 20 -23.48 4.05 -7.81
C ALA A 20 -23.28 5.58 -7.82
N ALA A 21 -22.60 6.14 -6.81
CA ALA A 21 -22.26 7.56 -6.75
C ALA A 21 -21.28 7.96 -7.85
N SER A 22 -20.20 7.20 -8.05
CA SER A 22 -19.20 7.47 -9.09
C SER A 22 -19.79 7.45 -10.51
N ILE A 23 -20.71 6.52 -10.79
CA ILE A 23 -21.36 6.42 -12.11
C ILE A 23 -22.29 7.62 -12.34
N ARG A 24 -23.08 8.00 -11.33
CA ARG A 24 -23.94 9.20 -11.43
C ARG A 24 -23.10 10.46 -11.61
N GLU A 25 -21.98 10.57 -10.90
CA GLU A 25 -21.06 11.69 -11.02
C GLU A 25 -20.42 11.75 -12.41
N PHE A 26 -20.02 10.61 -12.98
CA PHE A 26 -19.57 10.52 -14.36
C PHE A 26 -20.62 11.06 -15.33
N CYS A 27 -21.88 10.60 -15.24
CA CYS A 27 -22.97 11.09 -16.08
C CYS A 27 -23.21 12.60 -15.94
N LYS A 28 -23.03 13.17 -14.74
CA LYS A 28 -23.13 14.62 -14.53
C LYS A 28 -21.99 15.38 -15.22
N ARG A 29 -20.76 14.88 -15.13
CA ARG A 29 -19.56 15.54 -15.68
C ARG A 29 -19.55 15.59 -17.19
N ILE A 30 -19.95 14.50 -17.85
CA ILE A 30 -20.01 14.47 -19.32
C ILE A 30 -21.14 15.35 -19.87
N GLY A 31 -22.12 15.65 -19.03
CA GLY A 31 -23.28 16.47 -19.38
C GLY A 31 -24.18 15.80 -20.41
N VAL A 32 -25.14 16.58 -20.92
CA VAL A 32 -26.05 16.15 -21.98
C VAL A 32 -25.92 17.14 -23.13
N THR A 33 -25.46 16.67 -24.28
CA THR A 33 -25.32 17.48 -25.50
C THR A 33 -26.01 16.77 -26.67
N LYS A 34 -26.30 17.52 -27.74
CA LYS A 34 -26.86 16.96 -28.99
C LYS A 34 -25.78 16.46 -29.95
N GLN A 35 -24.51 16.59 -29.59
CA GLN A 35 -23.36 16.23 -30.42
C GLN A 35 -22.79 14.91 -29.92
N ASP A 36 -22.50 14.01 -30.84
CA ASP A 36 -21.84 12.75 -30.51
C ASP A 36 -20.40 13.02 -30.10
N ASN A 37 -20.07 12.63 -28.87
CA ASN A 37 -18.73 12.74 -28.31
C ASN A 37 -18.30 11.38 -27.78
N THR A 38 -17.07 10.98 -28.10
CA THR A 38 -16.44 9.81 -27.47
C THR A 38 -15.82 10.25 -26.16
N ILE A 39 -16.22 9.62 -25.06
CA ILE A 39 -15.68 9.89 -23.74
C ILE A 39 -14.66 8.80 -23.39
N GLU A 40 -13.47 9.23 -22.99
CA GLU A 40 -12.41 8.34 -22.57
C GLU A 40 -12.77 7.60 -21.28
N MET A 41 -12.44 6.30 -21.21
CA MET A 41 -12.66 5.48 -20.01
C MET A 41 -11.99 6.08 -18.76
N ALA A 42 -10.87 6.79 -18.96
CA ALA A 42 -10.15 7.50 -17.91
C ALA A 42 -11.05 8.50 -17.15
N SER A 43 -12.05 9.10 -17.79
CA SER A 43 -13.00 9.99 -17.12
C SER A 43 -13.87 9.24 -16.11
N LEU A 44 -14.36 8.05 -16.46
CA LEU A 44 -15.12 7.19 -15.55
C LEU A 44 -14.22 6.66 -14.42
N GLU A 45 -12.97 6.31 -14.71
CA GLU A 45 -11.98 5.90 -13.71
C GLU A 45 -11.61 7.03 -12.74
N SER A 46 -11.61 8.29 -13.19
CA SER A 46 -11.42 9.45 -12.31
C SER A 46 -12.55 9.56 -11.29
N CYS A 47 -13.81 9.44 -11.75
CA CYS A 47 -14.97 9.55 -10.87
C CYS A 47 -14.98 8.50 -9.75
N ILE A 48 -14.63 7.25 -10.05
CA ILE A 48 -14.54 6.21 -9.01
C ILE A 48 -13.33 6.42 -8.10
N ARG A 49 -12.19 6.88 -8.63
CA ARG A 49 -11.00 7.17 -7.81
C ARG A 49 -11.28 8.28 -6.81
N GLU A 50 -11.97 9.34 -7.22
CA GLU A 50 -12.34 10.46 -6.35
C GLU A 50 -13.34 10.02 -5.27
N ASP A 51 -14.39 9.28 -5.66
CA ASP A 51 -15.38 8.78 -4.71
C ASP A 51 -14.75 7.84 -3.66
N LEU A 52 -13.92 6.89 -4.09
CA LEU A 52 -13.23 5.98 -3.17
C LEU A 52 -12.13 6.69 -2.36
N ASN A 53 -11.48 7.71 -2.92
CA ASN A 53 -10.53 8.51 -2.16
C ASN A 53 -11.20 9.16 -0.96
N GLU A 54 -12.44 9.63 -1.10
CA GLU A 54 -13.17 10.24 0.02
C GLU A 54 -13.79 9.20 0.95
N ASN A 55 -14.29 8.08 0.42
CA ASN A 55 -15.21 7.23 1.18
C ASN A 55 -14.61 5.88 1.62
N ALA A 56 -13.53 5.42 1.00
CA ALA A 56 -12.99 4.09 1.27
C ALA A 56 -12.02 4.08 2.47
N PRO A 57 -12.14 3.14 3.42
CA PRO A 57 -11.10 2.92 4.41
C PRO A 57 -9.82 2.41 3.74
N ARG A 58 -8.67 2.84 4.26
CA ARG A 58 -7.34 2.40 3.81
C ARG A 58 -6.96 1.13 4.54
N ALA A 59 -6.59 0.10 3.80
CA ALA A 59 -6.00 -1.12 4.32
C ALA A 59 -4.62 -1.34 3.70
N MET A 60 -3.86 -2.30 4.26
CA MET A 60 -2.61 -2.79 3.67
C MET A 60 -2.85 -4.22 3.21
N ALA A 61 -2.39 -4.54 2.01
CA ALA A 61 -2.40 -5.88 1.45
C ALA A 61 -1.12 -6.03 0.64
N VAL A 62 -0.43 -7.15 0.83
CA VAL A 62 0.76 -7.52 0.07
C VAL A 62 0.32 -8.48 -1.02
N ILE A 63 0.67 -8.20 -2.28
CA ILE A 63 0.16 -8.92 -3.45
C ILE A 63 1.17 -9.98 -3.92
N ASP A 64 2.46 -9.63 -3.93
CA ASP A 64 3.58 -10.52 -4.24
C ASP A 64 4.50 -10.60 -3.01
N PRO A 65 4.21 -11.50 -2.04
CA PRO A 65 4.88 -11.50 -0.76
C PRO A 65 6.33 -11.97 -0.85
N VAL A 66 7.21 -11.25 -0.15
CA VAL A 66 8.55 -11.71 0.24
C VAL A 66 8.70 -11.59 1.76
N LYS A 67 9.29 -12.63 2.38
CA LYS A 67 9.42 -12.68 3.84
C LYS A 67 10.45 -11.66 4.28
N LEU A 68 10.15 -10.94 5.35
CA LEU A 68 11.09 -10.03 5.99
C LEU A 68 11.15 -10.31 7.48
N VAL A 69 12.37 -10.57 7.97
CA VAL A 69 12.66 -10.94 9.37
C VAL A 69 13.43 -9.81 10.04
N ILE A 70 12.93 -9.38 11.19
CA ILE A 70 13.51 -8.30 12.00
C ILE A 70 14.40 -8.93 13.07
N GLU A 71 15.71 -8.97 12.83
CA GLU A 71 16.66 -9.76 13.63
C GLU A 71 16.83 -9.26 15.07
N ASN A 72 16.69 -7.95 15.29
CA ASN A 72 16.79 -7.34 16.62
C ASN A 72 15.43 -7.15 17.32
N TYR A 73 14.35 -7.74 16.81
CA TYR A 73 13.04 -7.72 17.49
C TYR A 73 12.96 -8.83 18.55
N GLN A 74 12.73 -8.45 19.80
CA GLN A 74 12.66 -9.38 20.94
C GLN A 74 11.26 -9.43 21.59
N GLY A 75 10.28 -8.73 21.02
CA GLY A 75 8.91 -8.69 21.55
C GLY A 75 8.10 -9.93 21.17
N GLU A 76 7.06 -10.23 21.95
CA GLU A 76 6.07 -11.28 21.65
C GLU A 76 5.02 -10.85 20.61
N GLY A 77 5.20 -9.66 20.02
CA GLY A 77 4.27 -9.01 19.11
C GLY A 77 3.51 -7.86 19.78
N GLU A 78 3.11 -6.86 19.00
CA GLU A 78 2.41 -5.68 19.48
C GLU A 78 1.31 -5.24 18.51
N MET A 79 0.38 -4.41 19.00
CA MET A 79 -0.69 -3.85 18.19
C MET A 79 -0.37 -2.40 17.83
N VAL A 80 -0.20 -2.15 16.54
CA VAL A 80 0.02 -0.82 16.00
C VAL A 80 -1.31 -0.18 15.64
N THR A 81 -1.62 0.96 16.24
CA THR A 81 -2.84 1.71 15.95
C THR A 81 -2.66 2.52 14.66
N MET A 82 -3.52 2.30 13.67
CA MET A 82 -3.47 2.98 12.38
C MET A 82 -4.81 3.66 12.06
N PRO A 83 -4.82 4.91 11.55
CA PRO A 83 -6.05 5.55 11.12
C PRO A 83 -6.66 4.79 9.92
N ASN A 84 -7.98 4.69 9.88
CA ASN A 84 -8.70 4.10 8.74
C ASN A 84 -8.73 5.03 7.53
N HIS A 85 -8.60 6.34 7.74
CA HIS A 85 -8.55 7.31 6.66
C HIS A 85 -7.62 8.47 7.02
N PRO A 86 -6.79 8.97 6.09
CA PRO A 86 -5.85 10.06 6.39
C PRO A 86 -6.55 11.36 6.79
N ASN A 87 -7.69 11.66 6.16
CA ASN A 87 -8.39 12.94 6.29
C ASN A 87 -9.75 12.84 7.01
N LYS A 88 -10.13 11.66 7.50
CA LYS A 88 -11.47 11.41 8.10
C LYS A 88 -11.35 10.72 9.47
N PRO A 89 -11.03 11.48 10.53
CA PRO A 89 -10.89 10.95 11.89
C PRO A 89 -12.14 10.21 12.38
N GLU A 90 -13.33 10.58 11.87
CA GLU A 90 -14.61 9.95 12.18
C GLU A 90 -14.70 8.48 11.73
N MET A 91 -13.86 8.06 10.76
CA MET A 91 -13.74 6.65 10.36
C MET A 91 -12.93 5.82 11.39
N GLY A 92 -12.41 6.45 12.43
CA GLY A 92 -11.69 5.81 13.52
C GLY A 92 -10.34 5.23 13.12
N SER A 93 -9.85 4.33 13.96
CA SER A 93 -8.59 3.60 13.78
C SER A 93 -8.81 2.10 13.87
N ARG A 94 -7.80 1.35 13.45
CA ARG A 94 -7.73 -0.11 13.59
C ARG A 94 -6.41 -0.51 14.25
N GLN A 95 -6.43 -1.64 14.92
CA GLN A 95 -5.23 -2.29 15.44
C GLN A 95 -4.68 -3.25 14.38
N VAL A 96 -3.38 -3.14 14.08
CA VAL A 96 -2.67 -4.01 13.14
C VAL A 96 -1.56 -4.73 13.90
N PRO A 97 -1.50 -6.08 13.88
CA PRO A 97 -0.44 -6.81 14.55
C PRO A 97 0.91 -6.52 13.88
N PHE A 98 1.92 -6.30 14.70
CA PHE A 98 3.32 -6.22 14.31
C PHE A 98 4.10 -7.29 15.07
N SER A 99 5.02 -7.95 14.38
CA SER A 99 5.87 -8.99 14.96
C SER A 99 7.25 -8.97 14.30
N GLY A 100 8.15 -9.84 14.76
CA GLY A 100 9.48 -9.99 14.17
C GLY A 100 9.47 -10.56 12.75
N GLU A 101 8.33 -11.05 12.26
CA GLU A 101 8.17 -11.55 10.90
C GLU A 101 7.02 -10.81 10.19
N ILE A 102 7.32 -10.24 9.02
CA ILE A 102 6.34 -9.52 8.21
C ILE A 102 6.48 -9.92 6.73
N TRP A 103 5.43 -9.67 5.97
CA TRP A 103 5.46 -9.70 4.52
C TRP A 103 5.50 -8.28 3.96
N ILE A 104 6.28 -8.09 2.91
CA ILE A 104 6.27 -6.90 2.06
C ILE A 104 6.09 -7.32 0.60
N ASP A 105 5.71 -6.39 -0.27
CA ASP A 105 5.72 -6.66 -1.71
C ASP A 105 7.16 -6.84 -2.20
N ARG A 106 7.41 -7.87 -3.00
CA ARG A 106 8.71 -8.15 -3.63
C ARG A 106 9.22 -6.95 -4.44
N ALA A 107 8.32 -6.21 -5.08
CA ALA A 107 8.64 -5.00 -5.82
C ALA A 107 9.16 -3.84 -4.94
N ASP A 108 8.97 -3.93 -3.61
CA ASP A 108 9.40 -2.94 -2.64
C ASP A 108 10.82 -3.15 -2.11
N PHE A 109 11.52 -4.20 -2.59
CA PHE A 109 12.93 -4.46 -2.30
C PHE A 109 13.79 -4.55 -3.56
N ARG A 110 15.03 -4.03 -3.48
CA ARG A 110 16.10 -4.25 -4.47
C ARG A 110 17.46 -4.37 -3.79
N GLU A 111 18.35 -5.21 -4.30
CA GLU A 111 19.74 -5.22 -3.84
C GLU A 111 20.48 -3.93 -4.22
N GLU A 112 20.26 -3.47 -5.46
CA GLU A 112 20.83 -2.22 -5.96
C GLU A 112 19.76 -1.37 -6.65
N ALA A 113 19.80 -0.06 -6.41
CA ALA A 113 18.87 0.88 -7.03
C ALA A 113 19.46 2.28 -7.16
N ASN A 114 18.95 3.03 -8.15
CA ASN A 114 19.32 4.41 -8.38
C ASN A 114 18.76 5.35 -7.28
N LYS A 115 19.15 6.63 -7.31
CA LYS A 115 18.71 7.64 -6.33
C LYS A 115 17.20 7.94 -6.36
N GLN A 116 16.49 7.58 -7.43
CA GLN A 116 15.05 7.80 -7.57
C GLN A 116 14.21 6.70 -6.92
N TYR A 117 14.81 5.55 -6.61
CA TYR A 117 14.13 4.46 -5.91
C TYR A 117 13.97 4.80 -4.42
N LYS A 118 12.72 4.90 -3.98
CA LYS A 118 12.32 5.35 -2.63
C LYS A 118 11.82 4.20 -1.73
N ARG A 119 12.22 2.96 -2.02
CA ARG A 119 11.79 1.77 -1.27
C ARG A 119 13.01 1.07 -0.66
N LEU A 120 12.85 -0.13 -0.13
CA LEU A 120 13.90 -0.82 0.60
C LEU A 120 15.03 -1.23 -0.35
N VAL A 121 16.26 -0.88 0.02
CA VAL A 121 17.47 -1.31 -0.70
C VAL A 121 18.41 -1.95 0.30
N LEU A 122 19.15 -2.98 -0.11
CA LEU A 122 20.17 -3.58 0.73
C LEU A 122 21.12 -2.50 1.28
N GLY A 123 21.35 -2.52 2.60
CA GLY A 123 22.15 -1.54 3.33
C GLY A 123 21.48 -0.19 3.56
N LYS A 124 20.21 0.01 3.17
CA LYS A 124 19.46 1.28 3.34
C LYS A 124 18.18 1.10 4.15
N GLU A 125 17.65 2.23 4.58
CA GLU A 125 16.46 2.33 5.40
C GLU A 125 15.19 2.63 4.62
N VAL A 126 14.08 2.11 5.14
CA VAL A 126 12.71 2.46 4.73
C VAL A 126 11.81 2.52 5.95
N ARG A 127 10.73 3.30 5.87
CA ARG A 127 9.70 3.31 6.91
C ARG A 127 8.62 2.29 6.57
N LEU A 128 8.26 1.46 7.54
CA LEU A 128 7.05 0.66 7.50
C LEU A 128 5.86 1.57 7.80
N ARG A 129 4.82 1.51 6.96
CA ARG A 129 3.66 2.40 7.09
C ARG A 129 3.05 2.32 8.49
N ASN A 130 2.98 3.49 9.16
CA ASN A 130 2.53 3.68 10.54
C ASN A 130 3.29 2.89 11.62
N ALA A 131 4.45 2.33 11.29
CA ALA A 131 5.27 1.54 12.20
C ALA A 131 6.71 2.09 12.21
N TYR A 132 7.68 1.20 12.36
CA TYR A 132 9.10 1.51 12.55
C TYR A 132 9.84 1.80 11.24
N VAL A 133 11.03 2.38 11.39
CA VAL A 133 12.07 2.42 10.35
C VAL A 133 12.88 1.14 10.45
N ILE A 134 13.12 0.50 9.30
CA ILE A 134 13.93 -0.71 9.18
C ILE A 134 15.09 -0.50 8.21
N LYS A 135 16.18 -1.25 8.40
CA LYS A 135 17.36 -1.26 7.52
C LYS A 135 17.63 -2.68 7.04
N ALA A 136 17.65 -2.91 5.73
CA ALA A 136 17.97 -4.23 5.17
C ALA A 136 19.46 -4.53 5.37
N GLU A 137 19.77 -5.66 6.00
CA GLU A 137 21.14 -6.06 6.31
C GLU A 137 21.66 -7.15 5.37
N ARG A 138 20.85 -8.18 5.12
CA ARG A 138 21.21 -9.32 4.26
C ARG A 138 19.98 -9.93 3.61
N VAL A 139 20.20 -10.76 2.60
CA VAL A 139 19.16 -11.53 1.91
C VAL A 139 19.56 -12.99 1.80
N GLU A 140 18.55 -13.85 1.84
CA GLU A 140 18.67 -15.25 1.43
C GLU A 140 18.06 -15.42 0.04
N LYS A 141 18.70 -16.30 -0.74
CA LYS A 141 18.27 -16.63 -2.09
C LYS A 141 18.16 -18.14 -2.24
N ASP A 142 17.26 -18.57 -3.11
CA ASP A 142 17.19 -19.98 -3.53
C ASP A 142 18.30 -20.31 -4.56
N ALA A 143 18.31 -21.56 -5.03
CA ALA A 143 19.27 -22.04 -6.02
C ALA A 143 19.15 -21.35 -7.39
N GLU A 144 18.01 -20.73 -7.69
CA GLU A 144 17.75 -20.00 -8.93
C GLU A 144 18.11 -18.50 -8.79
N GLY A 145 18.49 -18.06 -7.60
CA GLY A 145 18.85 -16.67 -7.29
C GLY A 145 17.66 -15.79 -6.91
N ASN A 146 16.47 -16.36 -6.71
CA ASN A 146 15.31 -15.59 -6.26
C ASN A 146 15.42 -15.29 -4.77
N ILE A 147 15.10 -14.06 -4.38
CA ILE A 147 15.10 -13.64 -2.98
C ILE A 147 13.95 -14.31 -2.24
N THR A 148 14.27 -15.10 -1.22
CA THR A 148 13.28 -15.81 -0.39
C THR A 148 12.98 -15.05 0.90
N THR A 149 14.02 -14.54 1.54
CA THR A 149 13.94 -13.84 2.84
C THR A 149 14.86 -12.63 2.87
N ILE A 150 14.35 -11.51 3.38
CA ILE A 150 15.11 -10.30 3.66
C ILE A 150 15.28 -10.21 5.18
N PHE A 151 16.51 -10.00 5.65
CA PHE A 151 16.78 -9.78 7.05
C PHE A 151 17.10 -8.31 7.28
N CYS A 152 16.47 -7.73 8.27
CA CYS A 152 16.65 -6.33 8.60
C CYS A 152 16.83 -6.11 10.10
N THR A 153 17.33 -4.94 10.45
CA THR A 153 17.19 -4.39 11.79
C THR A 153 16.10 -3.31 11.81
N TYR A 154 15.46 -3.08 12.95
CA TYR A 154 14.55 -1.96 13.17
C TYR A 154 15.09 -0.98 14.21
N ASP A 155 14.62 0.27 14.12
CA ASP A 155 14.87 1.31 15.11
C ASP A 155 13.66 1.46 16.04
N ALA A 156 13.81 1.00 17.29
CA ALA A 156 12.73 0.97 18.29
C ALA A 156 12.17 2.36 18.65
N ASP A 157 12.95 3.44 18.47
CA ASP A 157 12.55 4.80 18.84
C ASP A 157 11.73 5.49 17.73
N THR A 158 11.48 4.82 16.61
CA THR A 158 10.84 5.41 15.42
C THR A 158 9.36 5.09 15.26
N LEU A 159 8.74 4.43 16.24
CA LEU A 159 7.30 4.17 16.22
C LEU A 159 6.53 5.49 16.19
N SER A 160 5.85 5.76 15.08
CA SER A 160 5.08 7.00 14.85
C SER A 160 5.88 8.31 15.03
N LYS A 161 7.21 8.24 14.99
CA LYS A 161 8.12 9.39 15.14
C LYS A 161 9.23 9.32 14.10
N ASP A 162 9.81 10.47 13.77
CA ASP A 162 11.02 10.52 12.97
C ASP A 162 12.25 10.14 13.78
N PRO A 163 13.30 9.57 13.15
CA PRO A 163 14.56 9.26 13.82
C PRO A 163 15.11 10.46 14.58
N ALA A 164 15.46 10.25 15.86
CA ALA A 164 15.92 11.31 16.75
C ALA A 164 17.25 11.95 16.32
N ASP A 165 18.07 11.20 15.56
CA ASP A 165 19.34 11.64 14.98
C ASP A 165 19.16 12.56 13.74
N GLY A 166 17.92 12.79 13.30
CA GLY A 166 17.59 13.67 12.17
C GLY A 166 17.86 13.05 10.79
N ARG A 167 18.17 11.75 10.70
CA ARG A 167 18.37 11.10 9.40
C ARG A 167 17.06 11.04 8.62
N LYS A 168 17.12 11.34 7.32
CA LYS A 168 15.95 11.34 6.43
C LYS A 168 15.73 9.98 5.80
N VAL A 169 14.61 9.34 6.14
CA VAL A 169 14.15 8.11 5.50
C VAL A 169 13.43 8.43 4.19
N LYS A 170 13.87 7.80 3.09
CA LYS A 170 13.50 8.25 1.73
C LYS A 170 12.13 7.78 1.24
N GLY A 171 11.49 6.84 1.93
CA GLY A 171 10.14 6.45 1.59
C GLY A 171 9.50 5.51 2.60
N VAL A 172 8.26 5.16 2.27
CA VAL A 172 7.37 4.39 3.13
C VAL A 172 6.82 3.23 2.30
N ILE A 173 6.90 2.02 2.83
CA ILE A 173 6.33 0.81 2.22
C ILE A 173 5.21 0.25 3.10
N HIS A 174 4.29 -0.47 2.49
CA HIS A 174 3.26 -1.19 3.21
C HIS A 174 3.77 -2.58 3.60
N TRP A 175 3.11 -3.19 4.59
CA TRP A 175 3.51 -4.46 5.16
C TRP A 175 2.30 -5.11 5.83
N VAL A 176 2.39 -6.40 6.11
CA VAL A 176 1.46 -7.13 6.98
C VAL A 176 2.25 -8.09 7.86
N SER A 177 1.79 -8.37 9.09
CA SER A 177 2.42 -9.43 9.90
C SER A 177 2.32 -10.77 9.20
N ALA A 178 3.35 -11.60 9.35
CA ALA A 178 3.37 -12.96 8.83
C ALA A 178 2.48 -13.93 9.61
#